data_AF-A0A944KZ54-F1
#
_entry.id   AF-A0A944KZ54-F1
#
_cell.length_a   1.000
_cell.length_b   1.000
_cell.length_c   1.000
_cell.angle_alpha   90.00
_cell.angle_beta   90.00
_cell.angle_gamma   90.00
#
_symmetry.space_group_name_H-M   'P 1'
#
loop_
_entity.id
_entity.type
_entity.pdbx_description
1 polymer ?
#
loop_
_entity_poly.entity_id
_entity_poly.type
_entity_poly.pdbx_seq_one_letter_code
_entity_poly.pdbx_strand_id
1 'polypeptide(L)'
;MNTVRVRVWQFRVQGPMVAVTEVGQGVLPVGLARLIHINALACDLNRVLDYRTKQLEVRLLASYLDAPGTGGPLQVDHRAFVASSRHIRGFVTESSGLGMLTAASEALFAWDSTAHALHSFDALPGRMLTDYRAVGIRPDLLFHLPGGRIAGEARGRHRRPKALLPKEPLSEQKSRLQELALWSASHHDHAYFMSWVWIGRSGVAVDIFLPQDGRWDSALDPRWQRHGEGRQWHFPVREQQRRPPARPPRQEPDGDTGPLLDSLPGMHTLPTTGPLQAVSRAQPAPDPQEQAAHMAQRLYDTAPEADAELAGIPVRGTWVPADALGSARHEVLLAVLGEQPPRQVGVRERLARAEGRFDACLDGRLLTVVRSAAAPPPRWQDLEEVLLSSA
;
A
#
# COMPACT_ATOMS: atom_id res chain seq x y z
N MET A 1 -4.31 -0.79 -19.30
CA MET A 1 -4.09 -0.18 -17.97
C MET A 1 -5.11 0.92 -17.73
N ASN A 2 -5.62 1.06 -16.50
CA ASN A 2 -6.49 2.16 -16.09
C ASN A 2 -5.66 3.39 -15.74
N THR A 3 -6.34 4.48 -15.42
CA THR A 3 -5.70 5.74 -15.11
C THR A 3 -6.19 6.34 -13.79
N VAL A 4 -5.32 7.04 -13.08
CA VAL A 4 -5.66 7.79 -11.86
C VAL A 4 -5.19 9.23 -12.03
N ARG A 5 -6.05 10.20 -11.73
CA ARG A 5 -5.63 11.60 -11.74
C ARG A 5 -4.65 11.85 -10.60
N VAL A 6 -3.51 12.45 -10.91
CA VAL A 6 -2.48 12.78 -9.91
C VAL A 6 -2.17 14.27 -9.91
N ARG A 7 -1.91 14.80 -8.71
CA ARG A 7 -1.16 16.05 -8.52
C ARG A 7 0.13 15.75 -7.79
N VAL A 8 1.21 16.38 -8.23
CA VAL A 8 2.55 16.23 -7.68
C VAL A 8 2.90 17.52 -6.96
N TRP A 9 3.28 17.37 -5.70
CA TRP A 9 3.69 18.40 -4.79
C TRP A 9 5.14 18.15 -4.41
N GLN A 10 5.97 19.18 -4.42
CA GLN A 10 7.28 19.13 -3.78
C GLN A 10 7.20 19.80 -2.42
N PHE A 11 7.84 19.21 -1.41
CA PHE A 11 7.94 19.80 -0.09
C PHE A 11 9.38 20.00 0.33
N ARG A 12 9.63 21.05 1.11
CA ARG A 12 10.92 21.31 1.77
C ARG A 12 10.67 21.61 3.24
N VAL A 13 11.49 21.02 4.09
CA VAL A 13 11.53 21.36 5.52
C VAL A 13 12.61 22.42 5.72
N GLN A 14 12.23 23.58 6.25
CA GLN A 14 13.10 24.72 6.54
C GLN A 14 12.97 25.07 8.03
N GLY A 15 13.83 24.49 8.86
CA GLY A 15 13.71 24.61 10.32
C GLY A 15 12.33 24.14 10.81
N PRO A 16 11.56 24.97 11.53
CA PRO A 16 10.25 24.59 12.06
C PRO A 16 9.12 24.78 11.04
N MET A 17 9.39 24.85 9.74
CA MET A 17 8.37 25.10 8.70
C MET A 17 8.47 24.07 7.58
N VAL A 18 7.32 23.62 7.09
CA VAL A 18 7.19 22.85 5.85
C VAL A 18 6.59 23.76 4.79
N ALA A 19 7.30 23.93 3.68
CA ALA A 19 6.80 24.54 2.46
C ALA A 19 6.43 23.44 1.47
N VAL A 20 5.26 23.54 0.84
CA VAL A 20 4.80 22.58 -0.17
C VAL A 20 4.34 23.33 -1.41
N THR A 21 4.79 22.93 -2.59
CA THR A 21 4.52 23.61 -3.86
C THR A 21 4.00 22.62 -4.88
N GLU A 22 2.91 22.95 -5.56
CA GLU A 22 2.41 22.16 -6.70
C GLU A 22 3.38 22.30 -7.87
N VAL A 23 3.97 21.18 -8.29
CA VAL A 23 4.90 21.15 -9.42
C VAL A 23 4.29 20.55 -10.68
N GLY A 24 3.18 19.81 -10.54
CA GLY A 24 2.38 19.44 -11.69
C GLY A 24 1.21 18.52 -11.41
N GLN A 25 0.59 18.12 -12.51
CA GLN A 25 -0.57 17.25 -12.51
C GLN A 25 -0.57 16.41 -13.78
N GLY A 26 -1.28 15.29 -13.74
CA GLY A 26 -1.44 14.46 -14.92
C GLY A 26 -2.18 13.17 -14.60
N VAL A 27 -1.83 12.12 -15.33
CA VAL A 27 -2.54 10.86 -15.35
C VAL A 27 -1.56 9.73 -15.09
N LEU A 28 -1.71 9.07 -13.94
CA LEU A 28 -0.88 7.95 -13.53
C LEU A 28 -1.47 6.64 -14.09
N PRO A 29 -0.74 5.88 -14.92
CA PRO A 29 -1.20 4.56 -15.33
C PRO A 29 -1.18 3.59 -14.14
N VAL A 30 -2.28 2.86 -13.94
CA VAL A 30 -2.43 1.88 -12.86
C VAL A 30 -3.06 0.60 -13.42
N GLY A 31 -2.41 -0.53 -13.17
CA GLY A 31 -3.00 -1.86 -13.33
C GLY A 31 -3.75 -2.27 -12.06
N LEU A 32 -4.99 -2.74 -12.20
CA LEU A 32 -5.76 -3.29 -11.08
C LEU A 32 -5.09 -4.56 -10.55
N ALA A 33 -4.52 -5.40 -11.44
CA ALA A 33 -3.74 -6.57 -11.04
C ALA A 33 -2.51 -6.16 -10.22
N ARG A 34 -1.75 -5.16 -10.66
CA ARG A 34 -0.59 -4.64 -9.91
C ARG A 34 -0.98 -4.06 -8.55
N LEU A 35 -2.08 -3.29 -8.49
CA LEU A 35 -2.60 -2.74 -7.23
C LEU A 35 -2.97 -3.83 -6.24
N ILE A 36 -3.70 -4.85 -6.70
CA ILE A 36 -4.10 -6.00 -5.87
C ILE A 36 -2.86 -6.79 -5.43
N HIS A 37 -1.92 -7.00 -6.35
CA HIS A 37 -0.70 -7.74 -6.13
C HIS A 37 0.14 -7.15 -4.99
N ILE A 38 0.34 -5.83 -4.97
CA ILE A 38 1.07 -5.14 -3.90
C ILE A 38 0.43 -5.36 -2.54
N ASN A 39 -0.91 -5.36 -2.47
CA ASN A 39 -1.64 -5.63 -1.23
C ASN A 39 -1.53 -7.10 -0.79
N ALA A 40 -1.52 -8.03 -1.76
CA ALA A 40 -1.26 -9.43 -1.46
C ALA A 40 0.15 -9.63 -0.87
N LEU A 41 1.14 -8.83 -1.28
CA LEU A 41 2.50 -8.85 -0.73
C LEU A 41 2.65 -8.08 0.58
N ALA A 42 1.81 -7.08 0.85
CA ALA A 42 1.81 -6.31 2.08
C ALA A 42 1.31 -7.17 3.25
N CYS A 43 2.24 -7.88 3.90
CA CYS A 43 1.95 -8.78 5.01
C CYS A 43 2.70 -8.37 6.27
N ASP A 44 2.01 -8.42 7.41
CA ASP A 44 2.65 -8.47 8.71
C ASP A 44 3.30 -9.86 8.86
N LEU A 45 4.62 -9.91 8.72
CA LEU A 45 5.39 -11.15 8.75
C LEU A 45 5.40 -11.82 10.13
N ASN A 46 4.89 -11.15 11.16
CA ASN A 46 4.74 -11.70 12.50
C ASN A 46 3.45 -12.52 12.66
N ARG A 47 2.59 -12.56 11.63
CA ARG A 47 1.33 -13.31 11.65
C ARG A 47 1.41 -14.52 10.72
N VAL A 48 0.57 -15.51 11.00
CA VAL A 48 0.38 -16.67 10.13
C VAL A 48 -0.16 -16.17 8.78
N LEU A 49 0.68 -16.24 7.75
CA LEU A 49 0.26 -15.99 6.39
C LEU A 49 -0.45 -17.22 5.83
N ASP A 50 -1.67 -17.01 5.38
CA ASP A 50 -2.54 -18.05 4.82
C ASP A 50 -3.13 -17.56 3.48
N TYR A 51 -3.09 -18.44 2.47
CA TYR A 51 -3.57 -18.13 1.12
C TYR A 51 -5.05 -17.72 1.12
N ARG A 52 -5.90 -18.37 1.92
CA ARG A 52 -7.34 -18.08 1.94
C ARG A 52 -7.62 -16.69 2.48
N THR A 53 -6.91 -16.27 3.52
CA THR A 53 -7.01 -14.89 4.03
C THR A 53 -6.63 -13.88 2.97
N LYS A 54 -5.53 -14.11 2.25
CA LYS A 54 -5.09 -13.21 1.17
C LYS A 54 -6.08 -13.17 0.01
N GLN A 55 -6.65 -14.32 -0.36
CA GLN A 55 -7.70 -14.38 -1.35
C GLN A 55 -8.95 -13.59 -0.93
N LEU A 56 -9.35 -13.63 0.35
CA LEU A 56 -10.48 -12.84 0.86
C LEU A 56 -10.21 -11.33 0.80
N GLU A 57 -9.00 -10.90 1.19
CA GLU A 57 -8.57 -9.50 1.09
C GLU A 57 -8.61 -9.00 -0.36
N VAL A 58 -8.04 -9.80 -1.28
CA VAL A 58 -8.04 -9.54 -2.72
C VAL A 58 -9.45 -9.46 -3.29
N ARG A 59 -10.32 -10.44 -2.97
CA ARG A 59 -11.72 -10.46 -3.37
C ARG A 59 -12.44 -9.20 -2.89
N LEU A 60 -12.29 -8.85 -1.62
CA LEU A 60 -12.92 -7.68 -1.04
C LEU A 60 -12.48 -6.41 -1.75
N LEU A 61 -11.17 -6.21 -1.94
CA LEU A 61 -10.64 -5.03 -2.62
C LEU A 61 -11.15 -4.92 -4.06
N ALA A 62 -11.08 -6.03 -4.81
CA ALA A 62 -11.53 -6.10 -6.20
C ALA A 62 -13.04 -5.88 -6.36
N SER A 63 -13.85 -6.18 -5.33
CA SER A 63 -15.29 -5.91 -5.38
C SER A 63 -15.63 -4.42 -5.34
N TYR A 64 -14.80 -3.60 -4.70
CA TYR A 64 -15.05 -2.14 -4.63
C TYR A 64 -14.45 -1.38 -5.80
N LEU A 65 -13.33 -1.84 -6.36
CA LEU A 65 -12.65 -1.16 -7.45
C LEU A 65 -13.21 -1.57 -8.80
N ASP A 66 -13.37 -0.60 -9.69
CA ASP A 66 -13.80 -0.86 -11.05
C ASP A 66 -12.81 -0.28 -12.06
N ALA A 67 -12.53 -1.10 -13.06
CA ALA A 67 -11.50 -0.92 -14.06
C ALA A 67 -12.16 -1.04 -15.44
N PRO A 68 -12.84 0.02 -15.93
CA PRO A 68 -13.72 -0.05 -17.09
C PRO A 68 -12.99 -0.33 -18.42
N GLY A 69 -11.65 -0.31 -18.43
CA GLY A 69 -10.85 -0.70 -19.58
C GLY A 69 -9.60 0.16 -19.77
N THR A 70 -8.87 -0.10 -20.85
CA THR A 70 -7.61 0.59 -21.15
C THR A 70 -7.83 2.09 -21.34
N GLY A 71 -7.07 2.90 -20.61
CA GLY A 71 -7.14 4.36 -20.60
C GLY A 71 -8.24 4.95 -19.71
N GLY A 72 -9.22 4.14 -19.28
CA GLY A 72 -10.33 4.58 -18.43
C GLY A 72 -9.88 4.93 -17.01
N PRO A 73 -10.54 5.89 -16.34
CA PRO A 73 -10.22 6.22 -14.96
C PRO A 73 -10.59 5.05 -14.04
N LEU A 74 -9.74 4.77 -13.05
CA LEU A 74 -10.06 3.83 -11.98
C LEU A 74 -11.24 4.37 -11.18
N GLN A 75 -12.29 3.56 -11.09
CA GLN A 75 -13.51 3.89 -10.39
C GLN A 75 -13.65 3.08 -9.10
N VAL A 76 -14.62 3.49 -8.30
CA VAL A 76 -15.05 2.77 -7.10
C VAL A 76 -16.57 2.62 -7.17
N ASP A 77 -17.12 1.50 -6.71
CA ASP A 77 -18.55 1.44 -6.41
C ASP A 77 -18.85 2.34 -5.21
N HIS A 78 -19.01 3.64 -5.50
CA HIS A 78 -19.13 4.66 -4.48
C HIS A 78 -20.36 4.46 -3.59
N ARG A 79 -21.45 3.94 -4.14
CA ARG A 79 -22.69 3.70 -3.38
C ARG A 79 -22.43 2.63 -2.32
N ALA A 80 -21.91 1.49 -2.73
CA ALA A 80 -21.57 0.42 -1.81
C ALA A 80 -20.47 0.85 -0.83
N PHE A 81 -19.44 1.54 -1.30
CA PHE A 81 -18.33 2.04 -0.48
C PHE A 81 -18.84 2.93 0.66
N VAL A 82 -19.69 3.92 0.39
CA VAL A 82 -20.23 4.81 1.43
C VAL A 82 -21.14 4.06 2.40
N ALA A 83 -21.91 3.08 1.92
CA ALA A 83 -22.79 2.25 2.77
C ALA A 83 -22.02 1.28 3.67
N SER A 84 -20.74 1.02 3.37
CA SER A 84 -19.93 0.04 4.08
C SER A 84 -19.47 0.53 5.46
N SER A 85 -19.06 -0.42 6.31
CA SER A 85 -18.51 -0.11 7.63
C SER A 85 -17.24 0.75 7.53
N ARG A 86 -16.90 1.44 8.62
CA ARG A 86 -15.66 2.23 8.69
C ARG A 86 -14.42 1.36 8.43
N HIS A 87 -14.43 0.11 8.91
CA HIS A 87 -13.31 -0.83 8.75
C HIS A 87 -13.08 -1.21 7.29
N ILE A 88 -14.15 -1.57 6.56
CA ILE A 88 -14.03 -1.93 5.14
C ILE A 88 -13.58 -0.72 4.31
N ARG A 89 -14.18 0.46 4.57
CA ARG A 89 -13.73 1.69 3.90
C ARG A 89 -12.27 2.01 4.18
N GLY A 90 -11.83 1.82 5.43
CA GLY A 90 -10.43 1.97 5.83
C GLY A 90 -9.52 1.05 5.04
N PHE A 91 -9.82 -0.26 5.07
CA PHE A 91 -9.08 -1.29 4.34
C PHE A 91 -8.96 -0.98 2.85
N VAL A 92 -10.07 -0.70 2.15
CA VAL A 92 -10.06 -0.40 0.71
C VAL A 92 -9.25 0.86 0.42
N THR A 93 -9.37 1.88 1.27
CA THR A 93 -8.67 3.16 1.11
C THR A 93 -7.16 3.02 1.33
N GLU A 94 -6.76 2.31 2.38
CA GLU A 94 -5.35 2.06 2.73
C GLU A 94 -4.69 1.16 1.67
N SER A 95 -5.39 0.10 1.25
CA SER A 95 -4.93 -0.81 0.20
C SER A 95 -4.75 -0.10 -1.14
N SER A 96 -5.70 0.78 -1.50
CA SER A 96 -5.58 1.63 -2.69
C SER A 96 -4.41 2.61 -2.54
N GLY A 97 -4.22 3.16 -1.33
CA GLY A 97 -3.08 3.99 -0.96
C GLY A 97 -1.75 3.33 -1.29
N LEU A 98 -1.55 2.11 -0.81
CA LEU A 98 -0.32 1.36 -1.00
C LEU A 98 -0.04 1.05 -2.48
N GLY A 99 -1.08 0.69 -3.22
CA GLY A 99 -1.00 0.51 -4.67
C GLY A 99 -0.61 1.79 -5.40
N MET A 100 -1.21 2.93 -5.04
CA MET A 100 -0.85 4.24 -5.62
C MET A 100 0.57 4.66 -5.26
N LEU A 101 1.02 4.38 -4.03
CA LEU A 101 2.39 4.67 -3.59
C LEU A 101 3.41 3.98 -4.51
N THR A 102 3.19 2.70 -4.79
CA THR A 102 4.08 1.90 -5.63
C THR A 102 3.99 2.32 -7.11
N ALA A 103 2.78 2.54 -7.62
CA ALA A 103 2.60 3.03 -8.99
C ALA A 103 3.26 4.41 -9.19
N ALA A 104 3.18 5.29 -8.19
CA ALA A 104 3.89 6.56 -8.19
C ALA A 104 5.40 6.35 -8.19
N SER A 105 5.95 5.42 -7.40
CA SER A 105 7.39 5.10 -7.45
C SER A 105 7.85 4.62 -8.82
N GLU A 106 7.09 3.73 -9.46
CA GLU A 106 7.40 3.24 -10.81
C GLU A 106 7.37 4.38 -11.84
N ALA A 107 6.39 5.29 -11.75
CA ALA A 107 6.18 6.34 -12.74
C ALA A 107 7.00 7.62 -12.51
N LEU A 108 7.39 7.90 -11.27
CA LEU A 108 8.07 9.13 -10.86
C LEU A 108 9.55 8.92 -10.59
N PHE A 109 9.95 7.75 -10.08
CA PHE A 109 11.35 7.44 -9.78
C PHE A 109 11.96 6.39 -10.71
N ALA A 110 11.21 5.94 -11.72
CA ALA A 110 11.56 4.79 -12.55
C ALA A 110 11.93 3.56 -11.70
N TRP A 111 11.27 3.40 -10.55
CA TRP A 111 11.51 2.24 -9.70
C TRP A 111 11.10 0.97 -10.44
N ASP A 112 11.99 -0.01 -10.40
CA ASP A 112 11.83 -1.31 -11.05
C ASP A 112 12.00 -2.39 -9.98
N SER A 113 10.95 -3.17 -9.75
CA SER A 113 10.95 -4.25 -8.75
C SER A 113 11.93 -5.37 -9.07
N THR A 114 12.39 -5.48 -10.32
CA THR A 114 13.40 -6.48 -10.72
C THR A 114 14.82 -6.02 -10.40
N ALA A 115 15.08 -4.71 -10.46
CA ALA A 115 16.40 -4.13 -10.23
C ALA A 115 16.59 -3.66 -8.79
N HIS A 116 15.50 -3.32 -8.09
CA HIS A 116 15.60 -2.70 -6.79
C HIS A 116 14.59 -3.27 -5.78
N ALA A 117 15.07 -3.52 -4.57
CA ALA A 117 14.29 -4.07 -3.49
C ALA A 117 13.19 -3.11 -3.00
N LEU A 118 12.11 -3.71 -2.51
CA LEU A 118 11.04 -3.07 -1.76
C LEU A 118 10.88 -3.79 -0.43
N HIS A 119 10.85 -3.05 0.67
CA HIS A 119 10.58 -3.62 1.99
C HIS A 119 9.38 -2.95 2.64
N SER A 120 8.56 -3.74 3.33
CA SER A 120 7.60 -3.19 4.29
C SER A 120 8.34 -2.84 5.58
N PHE A 121 8.03 -1.70 6.17
CA PHE A 121 8.62 -1.28 7.44
C PHE A 121 8.24 -2.19 8.62
N ASP A 122 7.10 -2.89 8.52
CA ASP A 122 6.65 -3.87 9.50
C ASP A 122 7.36 -5.23 9.38
N ALA A 123 8.13 -5.37 8.31
CA ALA A 123 8.77 -6.58 7.85
C ALA A 123 10.26 -6.33 7.57
N LEU A 124 10.87 -5.35 8.24
CA LEU A 124 12.24 -4.99 7.92
C LEU A 124 13.22 -6.11 8.28
N PRO A 125 14.27 -6.27 7.46
CA PRO A 125 15.37 -7.18 7.74
C PRO A 125 16.00 -6.83 9.09
N GLY A 126 16.43 -7.82 9.88
CA GLY A 126 17.02 -7.54 11.20
C GLY A 126 18.22 -6.57 11.16
N ARG A 127 19.04 -6.66 10.11
CA ARG A 127 20.15 -5.72 9.85
C ARG A 127 19.72 -4.27 9.60
N MET A 128 18.47 -4.04 9.17
CA MET A 128 17.91 -2.70 8.94
C MET A 128 17.10 -2.19 10.14
N LEU A 129 16.70 -3.06 11.08
CA LEU A 129 16.00 -2.62 12.30
C LEU A 129 16.85 -1.67 13.15
N THR A 130 18.18 -1.80 13.09
CA THR A 130 19.10 -0.87 13.77
C THR A 130 19.10 0.52 13.14
N ASP A 131 18.91 0.60 11.82
CA ASP A 131 18.86 1.86 11.05
C ASP A 131 17.52 2.58 11.26
N TYR A 132 16.43 1.83 11.47
CA TYR A 132 15.07 2.34 11.60
C TYR A 132 14.45 1.98 12.96
N ARG A 133 14.98 2.59 14.02
CA ARG A 133 14.44 2.42 15.37
C ARG A 133 12.97 2.84 15.40
N ALA A 134 12.15 2.17 16.22
CA ALA A 134 10.73 2.48 16.38
C ALA A 134 10.51 3.78 17.18
N VAL A 135 10.89 4.92 16.59
CA VAL A 135 10.73 6.26 17.16
C VAL A 135 9.75 7.05 16.31
N GLY A 136 8.63 7.47 16.92
CA GLY A 136 7.61 8.27 16.24
C GLY A 136 6.75 7.42 15.31
N ILE A 137 6.41 7.99 14.15
CA ILE A 137 5.64 7.27 13.13
C ILE A 137 6.52 6.30 12.36
N ARG A 138 5.91 5.27 11.78
CA ARG A 138 6.56 4.31 10.91
C ARG A 138 5.99 4.48 9.49
N PRO A 139 6.82 4.85 8.50
CA PRO A 139 6.41 4.84 7.09
C PRO A 139 5.98 3.43 6.67
N ASP A 140 5.24 3.29 5.57
CA ASP A 140 4.70 1.97 5.18
C ASP A 140 5.74 1.14 4.41
N LEU A 141 6.42 1.72 3.42
CA LEU A 141 7.36 1.03 2.52
C LEU A 141 8.74 1.70 2.46
N LEU A 142 9.79 0.93 2.23
CA LEU A 142 11.14 1.39 1.94
C LEU A 142 11.52 0.99 0.52
N PHE A 143 11.67 1.99 -0.35
CA PHE A 143 12.07 1.79 -1.74
C PHE A 143 13.59 1.94 -1.86
N HIS A 144 14.21 0.98 -2.53
CA HIS A 144 15.59 1.11 -2.97
C HIS A 144 15.58 1.74 -4.36
N LEU A 145 16.26 2.87 -4.55
CA LEU A 145 16.41 3.56 -5.83
C LEU A 145 17.90 3.70 -6.16
N PRO A 146 18.27 3.96 -7.43
CA PRO A 146 19.66 4.22 -7.80
C PRO A 146 20.30 5.36 -6.98
N GLY A 147 19.53 6.39 -6.63
CA GLY A 147 19.97 7.53 -5.82
C GLY A 147 20.01 7.29 -4.31
N GLY A 148 19.63 6.09 -3.84
CA GLY A 148 19.58 5.73 -2.43
C GLY A 148 18.20 5.20 -1.99
N ARG A 149 18.04 5.03 -0.67
CA ARG A 149 16.79 4.56 -0.07
C ARG A 149 15.84 5.74 0.15
N ILE A 150 14.55 5.54 -0.13
CA ILE A 150 13.49 6.51 0.18
C ILE A 150 12.33 5.82 0.90
N ALA A 151 11.85 6.42 1.98
CA ALA A 151 10.69 5.92 2.71
C ALA A 151 9.39 6.42 2.06
N GLY A 152 8.42 5.54 1.88
CA GLY A 152 7.13 5.83 1.30
C GLY A 152 6.01 5.68 2.33
N GLU A 153 5.18 6.71 2.42
CA GLU A 153 3.96 6.72 3.23
C GLU A 153 2.72 6.69 2.32
N ALA A 154 1.84 5.73 2.52
CA ALA A 154 0.55 5.60 1.88
C ALA A 154 -0.57 5.98 2.84
N ARG A 155 -1.36 6.99 2.49
CA ARG A 155 -2.60 7.31 3.19
C ARG A 155 -3.72 7.48 2.19
N GLY A 156 -4.95 7.41 2.68
CA GLY A 156 -6.09 7.77 1.86
C GLY A 156 -7.29 8.23 2.66
N ARG A 157 -8.20 8.88 1.94
CA ARG A 157 -9.45 9.42 2.49
C ARG A 157 -10.60 9.26 1.51
N HIS A 158 -11.74 8.93 2.09
CA HIS A 158 -13.03 9.07 1.43
C HIS A 158 -13.42 10.55 1.30
N ARG A 159 -13.97 10.94 0.14
CA ARG A 159 -14.43 12.29 -0.18
C ARG A 159 -15.91 12.28 -0.59
N ARG A 160 -16.74 12.91 0.24
CA ARG A 160 -18.15 13.23 -0.07
C ARG A 160 -18.34 14.36 -1.09
N PRO A 161 -17.51 15.42 -1.14
CA PRO A 161 -17.68 16.52 -2.10
C PRO A 161 -17.60 16.06 -3.55
N LYS A 162 -18.25 16.81 -4.47
CA LYS A 162 -18.23 16.52 -5.92
C LYS A 162 -16.80 16.59 -6.50
N ALA A 163 -15.98 17.52 -6.00
CA ALA A 163 -14.57 17.62 -6.38
C ALA A 163 -13.72 16.65 -5.56
N LEU A 164 -13.12 15.68 -6.25
CA LEU A 164 -12.32 14.63 -5.62
C LEU A 164 -11.08 15.22 -4.94
N LEU A 165 -10.29 15.98 -5.69
CA LEU A 165 -9.11 16.68 -5.20
C LEU A 165 -9.51 17.97 -4.45
N PRO A 166 -9.01 18.21 -3.23
CA PRO A 166 -9.30 19.44 -2.51
C PRO A 166 -8.55 20.63 -3.10
N LYS A 167 -9.15 21.83 -2.98
CA LYS A 167 -8.50 23.09 -3.37
C LYS A 167 -7.38 23.48 -2.39
N GLU A 168 -7.59 23.15 -1.12
CA GLU A 168 -6.68 23.44 -0.01
C GLU A 168 -6.23 22.14 0.68
N PRO A 169 -5.03 22.12 1.29
CA PRO A 169 -4.53 20.96 2.02
C PRO A 169 -5.36 20.70 3.27
N LEU A 170 -5.73 19.45 3.50
CA LEU A 170 -6.41 19.05 4.72
C LEU A 170 -5.46 19.13 5.93
N SER A 171 -6.03 19.36 7.11
CA SER A 171 -5.26 19.35 8.36
C SER A 171 -4.56 18.01 8.59
N GLU A 172 -5.17 16.90 8.19
CA GLU A 172 -4.55 15.57 8.30
C GLU A 172 -3.38 15.37 7.34
N GLN A 173 -3.42 15.96 6.13
CA GLN A 173 -2.28 15.95 5.20
C GLN A 173 -1.10 16.72 5.82
N LYS A 174 -1.37 17.90 6.38
CA LYS A 174 -0.37 18.72 7.07
C LYS A 174 0.22 17.99 8.28
N SER A 175 -0.64 17.45 9.14
CA SER A 175 -0.23 16.68 10.33
C SER A 175 0.67 15.52 9.94
N ARG A 176 0.29 14.77 8.89
CA ARG A 176 1.08 13.61 8.48
C ARG A 176 2.45 14.01 7.91
N LEU A 177 2.51 15.07 7.10
CA LEU A 177 3.79 15.59 6.61
C LEU A 177 4.67 16.12 7.75
N GLN A 178 4.09 16.69 8.80
CA GLN A 178 4.85 17.09 10.00
C GLN A 178 5.40 15.87 10.74
N GLU A 179 4.59 14.84 10.94
CA GLU A 179 5.03 13.59 11.58
C GLU A 179 6.17 12.93 10.79
N LEU A 180 6.08 12.93 9.45
CA LEU A 180 7.15 12.42 8.58
C LEU A 180 8.41 13.28 8.62
N ALA A 181 8.28 14.61 8.71
CA ALA A 181 9.41 15.50 8.89
C ALA A 181 10.16 15.23 10.21
N LEU A 182 9.41 15.03 11.30
CA LEU A 182 9.98 14.67 12.60
C LEU A 182 10.65 13.28 12.57
N TRP A 183 10.03 12.31 11.89
CA TRP A 183 10.63 11.00 11.67
C TRP A 183 11.91 11.09 10.85
N SER A 184 11.91 11.87 9.77
CA SER A 184 13.09 12.08 8.91
C SER A 184 14.26 12.66 9.70
N ALA A 185 14.00 13.70 10.50
CA ALA A 185 15.00 14.33 11.36
C ALA A 185 15.58 13.35 12.40
N SER A 186 14.76 12.46 12.98
CA SER A 186 15.26 11.44 13.92
C SER A 186 16.04 10.30 13.24
N HIS A 187 15.99 10.24 11.90
CA HIS A 187 16.66 9.24 11.07
C HIS A 187 17.68 9.89 10.11
N HIS A 188 18.41 10.91 10.57
CA HIS A 188 19.52 11.54 9.82
C HIS A 188 19.04 12.16 8.49
N ASP A 189 17.92 12.88 8.55
CA ASP A 189 17.26 13.51 7.41
C ASP A 189 16.93 12.50 6.30
N HIS A 190 16.47 11.30 6.70
CA HIS A 190 16.12 10.25 5.74
C HIS A 190 15.04 10.74 4.77
N ALA A 191 15.31 10.62 3.46
CA ALA A 191 14.36 11.04 2.43
C ALA A 191 13.05 10.25 2.54
N TYR A 192 11.94 10.93 2.33
CA TYR A 192 10.62 10.33 2.32
C TYR A 192 9.71 10.97 1.30
N PHE A 193 8.69 10.24 0.88
CA PHE A 193 7.59 10.75 0.07
C PHE A 193 6.27 10.16 0.55
N MET A 194 5.17 10.82 0.21
CA MET A 194 3.83 10.41 0.64
C MET A 194 2.87 10.37 -0.55
N SER A 195 2.10 9.30 -0.66
CA SER A 195 0.89 9.28 -1.49
C SER A 195 -0.35 9.46 -0.63
N TRP A 196 -1.25 10.31 -1.10
CA TRP A 196 -2.53 10.58 -0.43
C TRP A 196 -3.68 10.36 -1.39
N VAL A 197 -4.33 9.21 -1.24
CA VAL A 197 -5.40 8.76 -2.13
C VAL A 197 -6.75 9.35 -1.74
N TRP A 198 -7.51 9.73 -2.75
CA TRP A 198 -8.87 10.23 -2.66
C TRP A 198 -9.81 9.28 -3.35
N ILE A 199 -10.78 8.75 -2.61
CA ILE A 199 -11.84 7.89 -3.13
C ILE A 199 -13.17 8.66 -3.05
N GLY A 200 -13.86 8.83 -4.16
CA GLY A 200 -15.12 9.57 -4.21
C GLY A 200 -15.98 9.22 -5.43
N ARG A 201 -17.07 9.97 -5.63
CA ARG A 201 -18.06 9.67 -6.69
C ARG A 201 -17.49 9.68 -8.11
N SER A 202 -16.46 10.48 -8.35
CA SER A 202 -15.80 10.61 -9.65
C SER A 202 -14.63 9.65 -9.83
N GLY A 203 -14.45 8.68 -8.93
CA GLY A 203 -13.42 7.65 -8.99
C GLY A 203 -12.29 7.89 -7.99
N VAL A 204 -11.07 7.59 -8.42
CA VAL A 204 -9.86 7.65 -7.61
C VAL A 204 -8.92 8.75 -8.11
N ALA A 205 -8.32 9.50 -7.19
CA ALA A 205 -7.26 10.46 -7.47
C ALA A 205 -6.19 10.40 -6.37
N VAL A 206 -5.02 10.98 -6.61
CA VAL A 206 -3.93 10.97 -5.64
C VAL A 206 -3.17 12.30 -5.62
N ASP A 207 -2.84 12.78 -4.43
CA ASP A 207 -1.79 13.78 -4.24
C ASP A 207 -0.49 13.05 -3.86
N ILE A 208 0.59 13.31 -4.60
CA ILE A 208 1.93 12.78 -4.29
C ILE A 208 2.79 13.92 -3.76
N PHE A 209 3.38 13.75 -2.59
CA PHE A 209 4.26 14.71 -1.93
C PHE A 209 5.68 14.17 -1.97
N LEU A 210 6.57 14.87 -2.68
CA LEU A 210 7.95 14.49 -2.92
C LEU A 210 8.89 15.45 -2.19
N PRO A 211 10.04 14.97 -1.68
CA PRO A 211 11.02 15.85 -1.07
C PRO A 211 11.67 16.70 -2.17
N GLN A 212 11.84 17.99 -1.89
CA GLN A 212 12.63 18.90 -2.71
C GLN A 212 14.10 18.73 -2.33
N ASP A 213 14.74 17.73 -2.94
CA ASP A 213 16.14 17.39 -2.75
C ASP A 213 16.74 17.13 -4.14
N GLY A 214 17.88 17.77 -4.41
CA GLY A 214 18.58 17.68 -5.70
C GLY A 214 18.94 16.25 -6.10
N ARG A 215 18.98 15.30 -5.15
CA ARG A 215 19.14 13.87 -5.43
C ARG A 215 17.98 13.26 -6.22
N TRP A 216 16.77 13.80 -6.05
CA TRP A 216 15.53 13.26 -6.62
C TRP A 216 14.89 14.18 -7.67
N ASP A 217 15.30 15.46 -7.72
CA ASP A 217 14.81 16.43 -8.71
C ASP A 217 15.08 15.99 -10.16
N SER A 218 16.20 15.30 -10.40
CA SER A 218 16.53 14.71 -11.71
C SER A 218 15.86 13.35 -11.97
N ALA A 219 15.37 12.69 -10.91
CA ALA A 219 14.68 11.41 -11.03
C ALA A 219 13.22 11.59 -11.47
N LEU A 220 12.63 12.74 -11.17
CA LEU A 220 11.29 13.12 -11.59
C LEU A 220 11.21 13.25 -13.11
N ASP A 221 10.41 12.38 -13.73
CA ASP A 221 10.12 12.49 -15.17
C ASP A 221 9.62 13.91 -15.50
N PRO A 222 10.30 14.64 -16.41
CA PRO A 222 10.00 16.04 -16.72
C PRO A 222 8.56 16.30 -17.13
N ARG A 223 7.80 15.28 -17.59
CA ARG A 223 6.38 15.44 -17.91
C ARG A 223 5.55 15.90 -16.71
N TRP A 224 5.97 15.53 -15.49
CA TRP A 224 5.28 15.84 -14.24
C TRP A 224 5.60 17.23 -13.69
N GLN A 225 6.65 17.88 -14.17
CA GLN A 225 7.08 19.21 -13.70
C GLN A 225 6.48 20.37 -14.53
N ARG A 226 5.75 20.08 -15.61
CA ARG A 226 5.36 21.08 -16.64
C ARG A 226 3.92 21.62 -16.50
N HIS A 227 3.17 21.21 -15.48
CA HIS A 227 1.71 21.43 -15.44
C HIS A 227 1.19 21.96 -14.10
N GLY A 228 2.07 22.49 -13.24
CA GLY A 228 1.69 22.95 -11.91
C GLY A 228 1.04 24.34 -11.94
N GLU A 229 -0.01 24.53 -11.14
CA GLU A 229 -0.59 25.87 -10.94
C GLU A 229 0.26 26.77 -10.03
N GLY A 230 1.42 26.29 -9.55
CA GLY A 230 2.32 27.03 -8.66
C GLY A 230 1.72 27.30 -7.28
N ARG A 231 0.67 26.56 -6.89
CA ARG A 231 0.04 26.70 -5.58
C ARG A 231 1.04 26.33 -4.49
N GLN A 232 1.16 27.19 -3.49
CA GLN A 232 2.12 27.01 -2.40
C GLN A 232 1.44 27.06 -1.04
N TRP A 233 1.86 26.18 -0.14
CA TRP A 233 1.36 26.06 1.22
C TRP A 233 2.52 26.09 2.20
N HIS A 234 2.29 26.75 3.34
CA HIS A 234 3.25 26.78 4.44
C HIS A 234 2.55 26.40 5.73
N PHE A 235 3.19 25.56 6.53
CA PHE A 235 2.70 25.22 7.87
C PHE A 235 3.86 24.84 8.80
N PRO A 236 3.75 25.12 10.12
CA PRO A 236 4.82 24.85 11.06
C PRO A 236 4.98 23.35 11.34
N VAL A 237 6.21 22.86 11.52
CA VAL A 237 6.51 21.59 12.16
C VAL A 237 6.32 21.80 13.65
N ARG A 238 5.15 21.38 14.17
CA ARG A 238 4.94 21.39 15.62
C ARG A 238 5.70 20.20 16.21
N GLU A 239 6.74 20.45 17.00
CA GLU A 239 7.18 19.45 17.96
C GLU A 239 5.96 19.06 18.78
N GLN A 240 5.65 17.75 18.84
CA GLN A 240 4.54 17.25 19.64
C GLN A 240 4.67 17.85 21.04
N GLN A 241 3.71 18.70 21.43
CA GLN A 241 3.60 19.12 22.81
C GLN A 241 3.59 17.84 23.65
N ARG A 242 4.64 17.66 24.45
CA ARG A 242 4.66 16.68 25.53
C ARG A 242 3.31 16.79 26.22
N ARG A 243 2.55 15.68 26.30
CA ARG A 243 1.38 15.62 27.17
C ARG A 243 1.78 16.26 28.51
N PRO A 244 0.98 17.20 29.06
CA PRO A 244 1.25 17.72 30.39
C PRO A 244 1.42 16.54 31.34
N PRO A 245 2.37 16.59 32.30
CA PRO A 245 2.51 15.53 33.28
C PRO A 245 1.14 15.28 33.91
N ALA A 246 0.76 14.00 33.98
CA ALA A 246 -0.47 13.59 34.64
C ALA A 246 -0.55 14.29 35.99
N ARG A 247 -1.68 14.93 36.28
CA ARG A 247 -1.96 15.49 37.61
C ARG A 247 -1.63 14.41 38.65
N PRO A 248 -0.92 14.75 39.74
CA PRO A 248 -0.71 13.78 40.80
C PRO A 248 -2.08 13.27 41.28
N PRO A 249 -2.18 11.98 41.62
CA PRO A 249 -3.41 11.40 42.11
C PRO A 249 -3.87 12.18 43.34
N ARG A 250 -5.14 12.60 43.33
CA ARG A 250 -5.83 13.12 44.50
C ARG A 250 -5.87 11.97 45.50
N GLN A 251 -5.14 12.10 46.61
CA GLN A 251 -5.36 11.26 47.78
C GLN A 251 -6.77 11.57 48.29
N GLU A 252 -7.69 10.63 48.13
CA GLU A 252 -8.89 10.59 48.95
C GLU A 252 -8.57 9.86 50.27
N PRO A 253 -9.15 10.30 51.41
CA PRO A 253 -8.81 9.78 52.72
C PRO A 253 -9.38 8.38 52.93
N ASP A 254 -8.62 7.54 53.63
CA ASP A 254 -9.05 6.28 54.21
C ASP A 254 -10.39 6.41 54.96
N GLY A 255 -11.29 5.46 54.69
CA GLY A 255 -12.60 5.35 55.31
C GLY A 255 -13.17 3.96 55.10
N ASP A 256 -12.77 3.06 56.01
CA ASP A 256 -13.01 1.63 56.09
C ASP A 256 -14.50 1.20 56.18
N THR A 257 -14.71 -0.11 56.00
CA THR A 257 -15.82 -0.99 56.46
C THR A 257 -16.96 -1.44 55.52
N GLY A 258 -16.85 -2.68 55.02
CA GLY A 258 -17.83 -3.77 55.25
C GLY A 258 -18.92 -4.09 54.20
N PRO A 259 -19.45 -5.35 54.14
CA PRO A 259 -19.65 -6.10 52.89
C PRO A 259 -21.09 -6.61 52.59
N LEU A 260 -21.37 -6.96 51.31
CA LEU A 260 -21.97 -8.23 50.81
C LEU A 260 -22.80 -8.09 49.50
N LEU A 261 -22.35 -8.87 48.50
CA LEU A 261 -23.07 -9.72 47.54
C LEU A 261 -23.96 -9.17 46.40
N ASP A 262 -23.49 -9.53 45.20
CA ASP A 262 -24.18 -10.11 44.03
C ASP A 262 -25.19 -9.27 43.21
N SER A 263 -24.80 -8.95 41.96
CA SER A 263 -25.38 -9.60 40.76
C SER A 263 -24.76 -9.12 39.42
N LEU A 264 -24.14 -10.07 38.70
CA LEU A 264 -24.15 -10.31 37.23
C LEU A 264 -23.29 -9.44 36.26
N PRO A 265 -22.84 -10.05 35.12
CA PRO A 265 -21.49 -9.87 34.58
C PRO A 265 -21.40 -8.84 33.46
N GLY A 266 -20.38 -7.99 33.60
CA GLY A 266 -20.03 -6.92 32.68
C GLY A 266 -19.24 -7.38 31.46
N MET A 267 -19.60 -6.77 30.33
CA MET A 267 -18.71 -6.14 29.36
C MET A 267 -17.23 -6.51 29.48
N HIS A 268 -16.75 -7.31 28.52
CA HIS A 268 -15.32 -7.53 28.29
C HIS A 268 -14.64 -6.20 27.96
N THR A 269 -13.96 -5.67 28.96
CA THR A 269 -12.91 -4.66 28.87
C THR A 269 -11.73 -5.22 28.07
N LEU A 270 -11.22 -4.37 27.18
CA LEU A 270 -10.02 -4.61 26.38
C LEU A 270 -8.83 -4.99 27.28
N PRO A 271 -8.03 -6.01 26.94
CA PRO A 271 -6.89 -6.40 27.75
C PRO A 271 -5.81 -5.32 27.68
N THR A 272 -5.54 -4.75 28.85
CA THR A 272 -4.35 -3.96 29.18
C THR A 272 -3.10 -4.75 28.81
N THR A 273 -2.36 -4.28 27.81
CA THR A 273 -1.05 -4.81 27.42
C THR A 273 -0.05 -4.61 28.56
N GLY A 274 0.20 -5.67 29.33
CA GLY A 274 1.36 -5.79 30.20
C GLY A 274 2.66 -5.94 29.39
N PRO A 275 3.82 -5.67 30.00
CA PRO A 275 5.10 -5.71 29.30
C PRO A 275 5.42 -7.14 28.85
N LEU A 276 5.52 -7.35 27.54
CA LEU A 276 6.01 -8.58 26.95
C LEU A 276 7.43 -8.85 27.46
N GLN A 277 7.60 -9.94 28.21
CA GLN A 277 8.90 -10.45 28.59
C GLN A 277 9.72 -10.74 27.32
N ALA A 278 10.88 -10.08 27.23
CA ALA A 278 11.89 -10.29 26.23
C ALA A 278 12.47 -11.70 26.37
N VAL A 279 11.96 -12.66 25.58
CA VAL A 279 12.71 -13.87 25.27
C VAL A 279 13.70 -13.50 24.17
N SER A 280 14.83 -12.97 24.61
CA SER A 280 16.00 -12.72 23.77
C SER A 280 16.68 -14.06 23.45
N ARG A 281 16.32 -14.66 22.31
CA ARG A 281 17.23 -15.52 21.55
C ARG A 281 17.41 -14.84 20.22
N ALA A 282 18.54 -14.14 20.08
CA ALA A 282 19.00 -13.60 18.80
C ALA A 282 19.32 -14.77 17.86
N GLN A 283 18.28 -15.31 17.23
CA GLN A 283 18.46 -15.98 15.95
C GLN A 283 18.88 -14.89 14.96
N PRO A 284 19.88 -15.13 14.10
CA PRO A 284 20.15 -14.22 12.99
C PRO A 284 18.84 -14.05 12.23
N ALA A 285 18.39 -12.81 12.08
CA ALA A 285 17.19 -12.53 11.32
C ALA A 285 17.42 -13.04 9.89
N PRO A 286 16.46 -13.80 9.32
CA PRO A 286 16.61 -14.34 7.97
C PRO A 286 16.85 -13.22 6.97
N ASP A 287 17.59 -13.52 5.91
CA ASP A 287 17.80 -12.57 4.82
C ASP A 287 16.44 -12.20 4.20
N PRO A 288 16.20 -10.97 3.72
CA PRO A 288 14.89 -10.53 3.22
C PRO A 288 14.45 -11.34 2.01
N GLN A 289 15.42 -11.83 1.23
CA GLN A 289 15.17 -12.73 0.12
C GLN A 289 14.73 -14.11 0.63
N GLU A 290 15.35 -14.63 1.69
CA GLU A 290 14.89 -15.86 2.36
C GLU A 290 13.50 -15.67 2.97
N GLN A 291 13.22 -14.48 3.52
CA GLN A 291 11.94 -14.16 4.14
C GLN A 291 10.82 -14.04 3.09
N ALA A 292 11.09 -13.39 1.96
CA ALA A 292 10.20 -13.34 0.80
C ALA A 292 10.00 -14.74 0.19
N ALA A 293 11.06 -15.55 0.12
CA ALA A 293 10.98 -16.93 -0.36
C ALA A 293 10.14 -17.81 0.58
N HIS A 294 10.30 -17.68 1.90
CA HIS A 294 9.50 -18.38 2.89
C HIS A 294 8.03 -17.94 2.83
N MET A 295 7.77 -16.64 2.64
CA MET A 295 6.43 -16.11 2.42
C MET A 295 5.77 -16.73 1.18
N ALA A 296 6.46 -16.72 0.04
CA ALA A 296 5.98 -17.33 -1.19
C ALA A 296 5.75 -18.83 -1.01
N GLN A 297 6.64 -19.52 -0.29
CA GLN A 297 6.48 -20.95 -0.01
C GLN A 297 5.24 -21.23 0.83
N ARG A 298 5.00 -20.47 1.91
CA ARG A 298 3.82 -20.61 2.75
C ARG A 298 2.52 -20.36 1.98
N LEU A 299 2.50 -19.36 1.10
CA LEU A 299 1.36 -19.11 0.22
C LEU A 299 1.17 -20.26 -0.77
N TYR A 300 2.25 -20.81 -1.34
CA TYR A 300 2.19 -21.95 -2.26
C TYR A 300 1.65 -23.22 -1.56
N ASP A 301 2.14 -23.52 -0.36
CA ASP A 301 1.77 -24.72 0.41
C ASP A 301 0.29 -24.69 0.84
N THR A 302 -0.24 -23.49 1.12
CA THR A 302 -1.64 -23.30 1.55
C THR A 302 -2.59 -22.99 0.39
N ALA A 303 -2.06 -22.73 -0.81
CA ALA A 303 -2.87 -22.51 -2.00
C ALA A 303 -3.51 -23.81 -2.49
N PRO A 304 -4.77 -23.77 -2.97
CA PRO A 304 -5.40 -24.91 -3.62
C PRO A 304 -4.54 -25.44 -4.77
N GLU A 305 -4.48 -26.76 -4.91
CA GLU A 305 -3.86 -27.38 -6.08
C GLU A 305 -4.64 -27.00 -7.33
N ALA A 306 -3.90 -26.64 -8.38
CA ALA A 306 -4.45 -26.42 -9.71
C ALA A 306 -3.71 -27.35 -10.66
N ASP A 307 -4.46 -27.98 -11.57
CA ASP A 307 -3.87 -28.71 -12.70
C ASP A 307 -3.45 -27.68 -13.76
N ALA A 308 -2.40 -26.93 -13.43
CA ALA A 308 -1.99 -25.74 -14.15
C ALA A 308 -0.48 -25.54 -14.06
N GLU A 309 0.10 -25.13 -15.18
CA GLU A 309 1.51 -24.78 -15.29
C GLU A 309 1.65 -23.44 -16.01
N LEU A 310 2.71 -22.71 -15.70
CA LEU A 310 3.14 -21.51 -16.42
C LEU A 310 4.60 -21.71 -16.84
N ALA A 311 4.83 -21.94 -18.14
CA ALA A 311 6.10 -22.32 -18.75
C ALA A 311 6.72 -23.57 -18.09
N GLY A 312 5.90 -24.59 -17.85
CA GLY A 312 6.31 -25.83 -17.19
C GLY A 312 6.54 -25.70 -15.68
N ILE A 313 6.27 -24.53 -15.08
CA ILE A 313 6.36 -24.33 -13.63
C ILE A 313 4.97 -24.60 -13.04
N PRO A 314 4.83 -25.53 -12.08
CA PRO A 314 3.56 -25.79 -11.41
C PRO A 314 2.98 -24.53 -10.76
N VAL A 315 1.69 -24.32 -10.94
CA VAL A 315 0.96 -23.17 -10.37
C VAL A 315 -0.08 -23.69 -9.37
N ARG A 316 -0.13 -23.07 -8.19
CA ARG A 316 -1.20 -23.27 -7.21
C ARG A 316 -1.99 -21.99 -7.02
N GLY A 317 -3.26 -22.12 -6.68
CA GLY A 317 -4.17 -20.99 -6.50
C GLY A 317 -5.50 -21.21 -7.22
N THR A 318 -6.39 -20.23 -7.12
CA THR A 318 -7.71 -20.33 -7.74
C THR A 318 -8.28 -18.96 -8.09
N TRP A 319 -9.19 -18.98 -9.06
CA TRP A 319 -10.00 -17.84 -9.45
C TRP A 319 -11.06 -17.57 -8.39
N VAL A 320 -11.22 -16.30 -8.03
CA VAL A 320 -12.27 -15.85 -7.13
C VAL A 320 -13.09 -14.73 -7.78
N PRO A 321 -14.43 -14.84 -7.80
CA PRO A 321 -15.28 -13.75 -8.27
C PRO A 321 -15.25 -12.58 -7.27
N ALA A 322 -15.14 -11.36 -7.77
CA ALA A 322 -15.20 -10.13 -6.98
C ALA A 322 -16.66 -9.73 -6.70
N ASP A 323 -17.42 -10.61 -6.06
CA ASP A 323 -18.87 -10.58 -5.84
C ASP A 323 -19.31 -10.16 -4.42
N ALA A 324 -18.41 -9.61 -3.59
CA ALA A 324 -18.75 -9.24 -2.21
C ALA A 324 -19.86 -8.17 -2.11
N LEU A 325 -20.17 -7.48 -3.22
CA LEU A 325 -21.18 -6.43 -3.33
C LEU A 325 -22.36 -6.79 -4.23
N GLY A 326 -22.46 -8.05 -4.69
CA GLY A 326 -23.44 -8.51 -5.68
C GLY A 326 -22.75 -9.21 -6.84
N SER A 327 -23.36 -9.23 -8.02
CA SER A 327 -22.75 -9.89 -9.19
C SER A 327 -21.35 -9.36 -9.47
N ALA A 328 -20.38 -10.28 -9.60
CA ALA A 328 -19.00 -9.93 -9.88
C ALA A 328 -18.86 -9.17 -11.21
N ARG A 329 -18.17 -8.03 -11.18
CA ARG A 329 -17.70 -7.35 -12.40
C ARG A 329 -16.37 -7.90 -12.88
N HIS A 330 -15.55 -8.35 -11.92
CA HIS A 330 -14.22 -8.87 -12.12
C HIS A 330 -14.08 -10.25 -11.50
N GLU A 331 -13.21 -11.07 -12.08
CA GLU A 331 -12.64 -12.22 -11.40
C GLU A 331 -11.15 -12.01 -11.21
N VAL A 332 -10.64 -12.52 -10.09
CA VAL A 332 -9.23 -12.39 -9.75
C VAL A 332 -8.64 -13.77 -9.54
N LEU A 333 -7.55 -14.06 -10.25
CA LEU A 333 -6.65 -15.15 -9.92
C LEU A 333 -5.58 -14.61 -8.98
N LEU A 334 -5.48 -15.20 -7.81
CA LEU A 334 -4.27 -15.11 -6.98
C LEU A 334 -3.58 -16.46 -7.07
N ALA A 335 -2.40 -16.52 -7.64
CA ALA A 335 -1.68 -17.77 -7.87
C ALA A 335 -0.22 -17.65 -7.43
N VAL A 336 0.38 -18.77 -7.08
CA VAL A 336 1.77 -18.85 -6.65
C VAL A 336 2.44 -19.95 -7.47
N LEU A 337 3.57 -19.63 -8.08
CA LEU A 337 4.39 -20.55 -8.84
C LEU A 337 5.28 -21.37 -7.90
N GLY A 338 5.52 -22.63 -8.24
CA GLY A 338 6.42 -23.52 -7.51
C GLY A 338 7.85 -22.97 -7.45
N GLU A 339 8.27 -22.31 -8.53
CA GLU A 339 9.61 -21.75 -8.69
C GLU A 339 9.54 -20.33 -9.26
N GLN A 340 10.63 -19.57 -9.13
CA GLN A 340 10.71 -18.25 -9.71
C GLN A 340 10.91 -18.36 -11.23
N PRO A 341 10.02 -17.78 -12.06
CA PRO A 341 10.18 -17.80 -13.50
C PRO A 341 11.34 -16.90 -13.95
N PRO A 342 11.89 -17.11 -15.16
CA PRO A 342 12.91 -16.24 -15.74
C PRO A 342 12.43 -14.79 -15.83
N ARG A 343 13.34 -13.84 -15.60
CA ARG A 343 13.04 -12.41 -15.75
C ARG A 343 12.77 -12.07 -17.22
N GLN A 344 11.74 -11.28 -17.46
CA GLN A 344 11.37 -10.84 -18.80
C GLN A 344 11.24 -9.33 -18.92
N VAL A 345 11.65 -8.83 -20.08
CA VAL A 345 11.52 -7.41 -20.47
C VAL A 345 10.27 -7.27 -21.35
N GLY A 346 9.59 -6.12 -21.29
CA GLY A 346 8.51 -5.78 -22.22
C GLY A 346 7.11 -6.28 -21.85
N VAL A 347 6.89 -6.73 -20.61
CA VAL A 347 5.60 -7.28 -20.15
C VAL A 347 4.48 -6.25 -20.26
N ARG A 348 4.78 -4.96 -20.00
CA ARG A 348 3.79 -3.88 -20.06
C ARG A 348 3.26 -3.67 -21.48
N GLU A 349 4.14 -3.69 -22.47
CA GLU A 349 3.80 -3.56 -23.88
C GLU A 349 2.94 -4.75 -24.33
N ARG A 350 3.29 -5.97 -23.91
CA ARG A 350 2.50 -7.17 -24.23
C ARG A 350 1.13 -7.16 -23.56
N LEU A 351 1.03 -6.74 -22.29
CA LEU A 351 -0.25 -6.55 -21.62
C LEU A 351 -1.13 -5.50 -22.30
N ALA A 352 -0.54 -4.44 -22.85
CA ALA A 352 -1.28 -3.48 -23.65
C ALA A 352 -1.81 -4.09 -24.96
N ARG A 353 -1.04 -4.98 -25.61
CA ARG A 353 -1.44 -5.72 -26.83
C ARG A 353 -2.49 -6.79 -26.58
N ALA A 354 -2.64 -7.28 -25.35
CA ALA A 354 -3.74 -8.17 -24.99
C ALA A 354 -5.13 -7.49 -25.03
N GLU A 355 -5.22 -6.26 -25.55
CA GLU A 355 -6.44 -5.46 -25.80
C GLU A 355 -7.40 -5.37 -24.60
N GLY A 356 -6.88 -5.52 -23.39
CA GLY A 356 -7.70 -5.47 -22.17
C GLY A 356 -8.51 -6.74 -21.90
N ARG A 357 -8.18 -7.90 -22.52
CA ARG A 357 -8.76 -9.21 -22.16
C ARG A 357 -8.60 -9.51 -20.68
N PHE A 358 -7.44 -9.17 -20.13
CA PHE A 358 -7.11 -9.28 -18.71
C PHE A 358 -5.97 -8.30 -18.38
N ASP A 359 -5.80 -8.05 -17.09
CA ASP A 359 -4.65 -7.37 -16.50
C ASP A 359 -3.88 -8.40 -15.67
N ALA A 360 -2.56 -8.40 -15.70
CA ALA A 360 -1.76 -9.36 -14.97
C ALA A 360 -0.50 -8.73 -14.36
N CYS A 361 -0.09 -9.26 -13.22
CA CYS A 361 1.12 -8.89 -12.52
C CYS A 361 1.79 -10.16 -12.01
N LEU A 362 3.05 -10.36 -12.39
CA LEU A 362 3.91 -11.43 -11.93
C LEU A 362 5.14 -10.80 -11.27
N ASP A 363 5.33 -11.06 -9.98
CA ASP A 363 6.49 -10.59 -9.23
C ASP A 363 7.03 -11.72 -8.35
N GLY A 364 8.31 -12.06 -8.54
CA GLY A 364 8.89 -13.29 -8.02
C GLY A 364 8.05 -14.50 -8.41
N ARG A 365 7.49 -15.19 -7.41
CA ARG A 365 6.63 -16.37 -7.57
C ARG A 365 5.13 -16.04 -7.55
N LEU A 366 4.73 -14.83 -7.19
CA LEU A 366 3.32 -14.48 -7.04
C LEU A 366 2.77 -13.99 -8.38
N LEU A 367 1.64 -14.54 -8.79
CA LEU A 367 0.88 -14.16 -9.97
C LEU A 367 -0.48 -13.60 -9.53
N THR A 368 -0.84 -12.44 -10.06
CA THR A 368 -2.17 -11.85 -9.90
C THR A 368 -2.73 -11.56 -11.28
N VAL A 369 -3.90 -12.09 -11.60
CA VAL A 369 -4.59 -11.80 -12.87
C VAL A 369 -5.98 -11.28 -12.55
N VAL A 370 -6.40 -10.22 -13.22
CA VAL A 370 -7.74 -9.65 -13.11
C VAL A 370 -8.36 -9.65 -14.49
N ARG A 371 -9.59 -10.15 -14.59
CA ARG A 371 -10.36 -10.16 -15.84
C ARG A 371 -11.77 -9.66 -15.59
N SER A 372 -12.42 -9.19 -16.64
CA SER A 372 -13.87 -8.99 -16.61
C SER A 372 -14.57 -10.33 -16.39
N ALA A 373 -15.56 -10.37 -15.49
CA ALA A 373 -16.37 -11.56 -15.25
C ALA A 373 -17.23 -11.95 -16.47
N ALA A 374 -17.52 -10.99 -17.36
CA ALA A 374 -18.25 -11.22 -18.61
C ALA A 374 -17.37 -11.82 -19.73
N ALA A 375 -16.05 -11.75 -19.60
CA ALA A 375 -15.12 -12.36 -20.55
C ALA A 375 -14.88 -13.84 -20.20
N PRO A 376 -14.44 -14.69 -21.14
CA PRO A 376 -13.90 -16.00 -20.79
C PRO A 376 -12.59 -15.87 -19.99
N PRO A 377 -12.25 -16.83 -19.10
CA PRO A 377 -10.93 -16.89 -18.49
C PRO A 377 -9.82 -16.94 -19.56
N PRO A 378 -8.70 -16.23 -19.37
CA PRO A 378 -7.54 -16.41 -20.23
C PRO A 378 -6.99 -17.82 -20.08
N ARG A 379 -6.48 -18.40 -21.17
CA ARG A 379 -5.77 -19.67 -21.12
C ARG A 379 -4.40 -19.46 -20.50
N TRP A 380 -3.82 -20.51 -19.92
CA TRP A 380 -2.43 -20.45 -19.43
C TRP A 380 -1.44 -20.05 -20.53
N GLN A 381 -1.65 -20.52 -21.76
CA GLN A 381 -0.87 -20.11 -22.93
C GLN A 381 -0.95 -18.60 -23.20
N ASP A 382 -2.12 -17.96 -23.01
CA ASP A 382 -2.26 -16.51 -23.15
C ASP A 382 -1.43 -15.78 -22.08
N LEU A 383 -1.41 -16.32 -20.85
CA LEU A 383 -0.63 -15.77 -19.74
C LEU A 383 0.88 -15.95 -19.99
N GLU A 384 1.32 -17.11 -20.48
CA GLU A 384 2.71 -17.38 -20.85
C GLU A 384 3.18 -16.45 -21.96
N GLU A 385 2.39 -16.29 -23.03
CA GLU A 385 2.72 -15.40 -24.13
C GLU A 385 2.88 -13.96 -23.65
N VAL A 386 1.99 -13.48 -22.77
CA VAL A 386 2.04 -12.10 -22.30
C VAL A 386 3.12 -11.88 -21.24
N LEU A 387 3.27 -12.79 -20.28
CA LEU A 387 4.14 -12.61 -19.12
C LEU A 387 5.57 -13.10 -19.38
N LEU A 388 5.73 -14.21 -20.12
CA LEU A 388 6.97 -14.98 -20.18
C LEU A 388 7.65 -15.00 -21.56
N SER A 389 6.95 -14.70 -22.65
CA SER A 389 7.57 -14.72 -23.98
C SER A 389 8.67 -13.65 -24.13
N SER A 390 9.78 -14.06 -24.74
CA SER A 390 10.78 -13.14 -25.26
C SER A 390 10.20 -12.45 -26.49
N ALA A 391 10.21 -11.12 -26.50
CA ALA A 391 9.57 -10.29 -27.52
C ALA A 391 10.13 -10.50 -28.93
#